data_AF-A0A100JQ61-F1
#
_entry.id   AF-A0A100JQ61-F1
#
_cell.length_a   1.000
_cell.length_b   1.000
_cell.length_c   1.000
_cell.angle_alpha   90.00
_cell.angle_beta   90.00
_cell.angle_gamma   90.00
#
_symmetry.space_group_name_H-M   'P 1'
#
loop_
_entity.id
_entity.type
_entity.pdbx_description
1 polymer ?
#
loop_
_entity_poly.entity_id
_entity_poly.type
_entity_poly.pdbx_seq_one_letter_code
_entity_poly.pdbx_strand_id
1 'polypeptide(L)'
;MPFEDGPGEKDRPCLVLTVRGNRARVAKITSRHRDGRPGVIPLPPGAVGDARGRASYLETDELRDVRLRDFRRRVGEADPGLWDQVRHLSK
;
A
#
# COMPACT_ATOMS: atom_id res chain seq x y z
N MET A 1 -4.99 -8.58 -0.26
CA MET A 1 -5.13 -8.36 1.18
C MET A 1 -6.55 -7.93 1.43
N PRO A 2 -7.27 -8.58 2.35
CA PRO A 2 -8.57 -8.09 2.80
C PRO A 2 -8.37 -6.68 3.36
N PHE A 3 -8.82 -5.66 2.64
CA PHE A 3 -8.88 -4.30 3.16
C PHE A 3 -10.30 -4.05 3.64
N GLU A 4 -10.50 -4.36 4.93
CA GLU A 4 -11.70 -4.22 5.78
C GLU A 4 -12.85 -5.20 5.59
N ASP A 5 -13.36 -5.68 6.75
CA ASP A 5 -14.61 -6.42 7.00
C ASP A 5 -15.86 -5.57 6.72
N GLY A 6 -15.86 -4.84 5.61
CA GLY A 6 -17.01 -4.10 5.09
C GLY A 6 -17.51 -4.74 3.79
N PRO A 7 -18.76 -4.49 3.39
CA PRO A 7 -19.35 -5.06 2.17
C PRO A 7 -18.61 -4.52 0.94
N GLY A 8 -17.58 -5.24 0.52
CA GLY A 8 -16.70 -4.82 -0.58
C GLY A 8 -15.24 -5.10 -0.31
N GLU A 9 -14.90 -6.27 0.26
CA GLU A 9 -13.55 -6.80 0.31
C GLU A 9 -13.00 -6.87 -1.12
N LYS A 10 -12.28 -5.81 -1.49
CA LYS A 10 -11.59 -5.75 -2.78
C LYS A 10 -10.15 -6.13 -2.51
N ASP A 11 -9.61 -6.96 -3.40
CA ASP A 11 -8.16 -7.12 -3.49
C ASP A 11 -7.54 -5.76 -3.80
N ARG A 12 -6.93 -5.18 -2.77
CA ARG A 12 -6.15 -3.94 -2.93
C ARG A 12 -4.67 -4.24 -2.71
N PRO A 13 -3.80 -3.67 -3.55
CA PRO A 13 -2.37 -3.69 -3.28
C PRO A 13 -2.05 -2.84 -2.04
N CYS A 14 -0.90 -3.12 -1.43
CA CYS A 14 -0.36 -2.35 -0.32
C CYS A 14 1.16 -2.38 -0.38
N LEU A 15 1.79 -1.35 0.17
CA LEU A 15 3.22 -1.33 0.40
C LEU A 15 3.52 -2.00 1.74
N VAL A 16 4.44 -2.97 1.74
CA VAL A 16 4.99 -3.54 2.98
C VAL A 16 6.10 -2.62 3.49
N LEU A 17 5.95 -2.14 4.73
CA LEU A 17 6.90 -1.23 5.38
C LEU A 17 7.88 -1.98 6.29
N THR A 18 7.40 -2.96 7.04
CA THR A 18 8.23 -3.81 7.90
C THR A 18 7.56 -5.15 8.13
N VAL A 19 8.35 -6.19 8.40
CA VAL A 19 7.88 -7.53 8.73
C VAL A 19 8.41 -7.89 10.11
N ARG A 20 7.51 -8.33 11.00
CA ARG A 20 7.83 -8.76 12.37
C ARG A 20 7.14 -10.09 12.64
N GLY A 21 7.93 -11.15 12.74
CA GLY A 21 7.41 -12.51 12.84
C GLY A 21 6.49 -12.84 11.67
N ASN A 22 5.23 -13.18 11.95
CA ASN A 22 4.23 -13.54 10.93
C ASN A 22 3.31 -12.39 10.52
N ARG A 23 3.65 -11.14 10.89
CA ARG A 23 2.87 -9.95 10.52
C ARG A 23 3.71 -8.97 9.71
N ALA A 24 3.04 -8.24 8.83
CA ALA A 24 3.60 -7.10 8.10
C ALA A 24 2.84 -5.83 8.45
N ARG A 25 3.58 -4.76 8.70
CA ARG A 25 3.04 -3.40 8.72
C ARG A 25 2.95 -2.89 7.30
N VAL A 26 1.77 -2.43 6.90
CA VAL A 26 1.48 -2.04 5.51
C VAL A 26 0.83 -0.66 5.42
N ALA A 27 1.09 0.03 4.32
CA ALA A 27 0.38 1.23 3.88
C ALA A 27 -0.50 0.89 2.66
N LYS A 28 -1.73 1.38 2.64
CA LYS A 28 -2.72 1.02 1.62
C LYS A 28 -2.44 1.73 0.30
N ILE A 29 -2.68 1.03 -0.80
CA ILE A 29 -2.67 1.63 -2.13
C ILE A 29 -4.10 1.68 -2.69
N THR A 30 -4.48 2.83 -3.23
CA THR A 30 -5.82 3.10 -3.76
C THR A 30 -5.73 3.79 -5.12
N SER A 31 -6.67 3.51 -6.02
CA SER A 31 -6.87 4.30 -7.25
C SER A 31 -7.87 5.45 -7.07
N ARG A 32 -8.49 5.56 -5.88
CA ARG A 32 -9.36 6.69 -5.54
C ARG A 32 -8.50 7.82 -5.02
N HIS A 33 -8.53 8.96 -5.72
CA HIS A 33 -7.95 10.18 -5.20
C HIS A 33 -8.72 10.61 -3.95
N ARG A 34 -7.99 11.07 -2.92
CA ARG A 34 -8.56 11.66 -1.70
C ARG A 34 -7.94 13.02 -1.52
N ASP A 35 -8.54 14.02 -2.15
CA ASP A 35 -8.14 15.42 -1.99
C ASP A 35 -8.19 15.84 -0.51
N GLY A 36 -7.21 16.64 -0.09
CA GLY A 36 -7.22 17.35 1.19
C GLY A 36 -6.87 16.52 2.43
N ARG A 37 -6.53 15.22 2.31
CA ARG A 37 -5.97 14.47 3.44
C ARG A 37 -4.44 14.56 3.45
N PRO A 38 -3.82 14.84 4.63
CA PRO A 38 -2.40 14.56 4.79
C PRO A 38 -2.10 13.07 4.54
N GLY A 39 -0.84 12.76 4.26
CA GLY A 39 -0.40 11.38 4.08
C GLY A 39 -0.92 10.67 2.83
N VAL A 40 -1.19 11.40 1.75
CA VAL A 40 -1.49 10.82 0.42
C VAL A 40 -0.32 11.11 -0.52
N ILE A 41 0.37 10.06 -0.96
CA ILE A 41 1.52 10.18 -1.88
C ILE A 41 1.09 9.64 -3.27
N PRO A 42 1.17 10.44 -4.35
CA PRO A 42 0.95 9.94 -5.70
C PRO A 42 2.04 8.95 -6.09
N LEU A 43 1.64 7.81 -6.66
CA LEU A 43 2.57 6.79 -7.12
C LEU A 43 2.91 7.00 -8.60
N PRO A 44 4.18 6.77 -9.00
CA PRO A 44 4.54 6.82 -10.41
C PRO A 44 3.77 5.73 -11.20
N PRO A 45 3.49 5.97 -12.49
CA PRO A 45 2.89 4.94 -13.35
C PRO A 45 3.66 3.61 -13.27
N GLY A 46 2.94 2.50 -13.17
CA GLY A 46 3.54 1.16 -13.09
C GLY A 46 3.98 0.71 -11.70
N ALA A 47 4.01 1.58 -10.67
CA ALA A 47 4.44 1.23 -9.31
C ALA A 47 3.69 0.05 -8.65
N VAL A 48 2.50 -0.28 -9.15
CA VAL A 48 1.59 -1.28 -8.58
C VAL A 48 1.30 -2.43 -9.55
N GLY A 49 2.01 -2.47 -10.69
CA GLY A 49 1.73 -3.43 -11.76
C GLY A 49 0.34 -3.24 -12.39
N ASP A 50 -0.25 -2.04 -12.30
CA ASP A 50 -1.52 -1.76 -12.99
C ASP A 50 -1.27 -1.61 -14.49
N ALA A 51 -1.58 -2.66 -15.24
CA ALA A 51 -1.45 -2.70 -16.71
C ALA A 51 -2.27 -1.61 -17.43
N ARG A 52 -3.23 -0.98 -16.74
CA ARG A 52 -4.06 0.10 -17.29
C ARG A 52 -3.51 1.50 -17.00
N GLY A 53 -2.38 1.62 -16.31
CA GLY A 53 -1.71 2.89 -16.04
C GLY A 53 -2.54 3.88 -15.20
N ARG A 54 -3.50 3.41 -14.40
CA ARG A 54 -4.33 4.31 -13.59
C ARG A 54 -3.49 4.96 -12.50
N ALA A 55 -3.77 6.23 -12.24
CA ALA A 55 -3.25 6.93 -11.08
C ALA A 55 -3.55 6.13 -9.81
N SER A 56 -2.52 5.92 -9.00
CA SER A 56 -2.60 5.23 -7.73
C SER A 56 -1.93 6.08 -6.66
N TYR A 57 -2.38 5.91 -5.43
CA TYR A 57 -1.97 6.72 -4.29
C TYR A 57 -1.67 5.80 -3.13
N LEU A 58 -0.61 6.13 -2.38
CA LEU A 58 -0.28 5.50 -1.11
C LEU A 58 -0.88 6.32 0.03
N GLU A 59 -1.66 5.67 0.90
CA GLU A 59 -2.23 6.27 2.12
C GLU A 59 -1.31 5.91 3.32
N THR A 60 -0.59 6.89 3.86
CA THR A 60 0.41 6.70 4.93
C THR A 60 -0.11 6.96 6.34
N ASP A 61 -1.25 7.64 6.47
CA ASP A 61 -1.83 8.00 7.77
C ASP A 61 -2.61 6.84 8.44
N GLU A 62 -2.98 5.83 7.66
CA GLU A 62 -3.73 4.66 8.13
C GLU A 62 -2.93 3.38 7.89
N LEU A 63 -1.89 3.17 8.71
CA LEU A 63 -1.09 1.94 8.67
C LEU A 63 -1.83 0.76 9.31
N ARG A 64 -1.56 -0.45 8.81
CA ARG A 64 -2.20 -1.68 9.32
C ARG A 64 -1.19 -2.80 9.51
N ASP A 65 -1.43 -3.65 10.51
CA ASP A 65 -0.68 -4.89 10.70
C ASP A 65 -1.51 -6.08 10.20
N VAL A 66 -1.04 -6.74 9.14
CA VAL A 66 -1.72 -7.86 8.48
C VAL A 66 -0.90 -9.14 8.60
N ARG A 67 -1.54 -10.32 8.55
CA ARG A 67 -0.79 -11.59 8.60
C ARG A 67 -0.14 -11.85 7.25
N LEU A 68 1.07 -12.40 7.24
CA LEU A 68 1.78 -12.71 5.98
C LEU A 68 0.99 -13.66 5.07
N ARG A 69 0.21 -14.57 5.66
CA ARG A 69 -0.62 -15.52 4.91
C ARG A 69 -1.79 -14.88 4.15
N ASP A 70 -2.13 -13.63 4.47
CA ASP A 70 -3.24 -12.93 3.84
C ASP A 70 -2.80 -12.25 2.52
N PHE A 71 -1.49 -12.25 2.20
CA PHE A 71 -0.96 -11.75 0.93
C PHE A 71 -1.28 -12.75 -0.17
N ARG A 72 -2.02 -12.32 -1.20
CA ARG A 72 -2.34 -13.17 -2.36
C ARG A 72 -1.16 -13.32 -3.33
N ARG A 73 -0.46 -12.22 -3.62
CA ARG A 73 0.71 -12.20 -4.51
C ARG A 73 1.59 -10.97 -4.29
N ARG A 74 2.87 -11.07 -4.67
CA ARG A 74 3.79 -9.94 -4.80
C ARG A 74 3.62 -9.31 -6.18
N VAL A 75 3.54 -7.98 -6.25
CA VAL A 75 3.38 -7.24 -7.52
C VAL A 75 4.66 -6.51 -7.97
N GLY A 76 5.62 -6.31 -7.08
CA GLY A 76 6.87 -5.62 -7.38
C GLY A 76 7.61 -5.15 -6.13
N GLU A 77 8.68 -4.41 -6.35
CA GLU A 77 9.39 -3.64 -5.33
C GLU A 77 8.93 -2.19 -5.35
N ALA A 78 9.06 -1.50 -4.21
CA ALA A 78 8.81 -0.08 -4.15
C ALA A 78 9.89 0.67 -4.94
N ASP A 79 9.49 1.74 -5.62
CA ASP A 79 10.44 2.70 -6.18
C ASP A 79 11.36 3.24 -5.07
N PRO A 80 12.70 3.34 -5.30
CA PRO A 80 13.64 3.82 -4.28
C PRO A 80 13.32 5.22 -3.75
N GLY A 81 12.88 6.15 -4.61
CA GLY A 81 12.51 7.50 -4.20
C GLY A 81 11.25 7.52 -3.35
N LEU A 82 10.26 6.69 -3.69
CA LEU A 82 9.11 6.44 -2.82
C LEU A 82 9.53 5.85 -1.48
N TRP A 83 10.44 4.87 -1.49
CA TRP A 83 10.92 4.21 -0.28
C TRP A 83 11.63 5.19 0.66
N ASP A 84 12.48 6.07 0.15
CA ASP A 84 13.16 7.08 0.95
C ASP A 84 12.17 8.04 1.64
N GLN A 85 11.04 8.35 1.00
CA GLN A 85 9.98 9.15 1.62
C GLN A 85 9.29 8.44 2.78
N VAL A 86 9.10 7.11 2.72
CA VAL A 86 8.22 6.38 3.66
C VAL A 86 8.94 5.45 4.62
N ARG A 87 10.24 5.19 4.44
CA ARG A 87 11.03 4.29 5.31
C ARG A 87 11.01 4.71 6.78
N HIS A 88 10.76 5.97 7.08
CA HIS A 88 10.61 6.46 8.46
C HIS A 88 9.39 5.87 9.19
N LEU A 89 8.40 5.35 8.45
CA LEU A 89 7.20 4.66 8.94
C LEU A 89 7.45 3.18 9.28
N SER A 90 8.62 2.63 8.96
CA SER A 90 8.97 1.21 9.20
C SER A 90 9.35 0.89 10.65
N LYS A 91 9.23 1.86 11.56
CA LYS A 91 9.52 1.73 12.99
C LYS A 91 8.49 0.90 13.75
#